data_AF-A0A6N9P3N2-F1
#
_entry.id   AF-A0A6N9P3N2-F1
#
_cell.length_a   1.000
_cell.length_b   1.000
_cell.length_c   1.000
_cell.angle_alpha   90.00
_cell.angle_beta   90.00
_cell.angle_gamma   90.00
#
_symmetry.space_group_name_H-M   'P 1'
#
loop_
_entity.id
_entity.type
_entity.pdbx_description
1 polymer ?
#
loop_
_entity_poly.entity_id
_entity_poly.type
_entity_poly.pdbx_seq_one_letter_code
_entity_poly.pdbx_strand_id
1 'polypeptide(L)'
;MKKRLLALFSCAALLAASITGCGGSKPAESAAAPAGSEAPAESTSAAAPAAAGDVKIALITMDSIDQHWVTLNEGAQKAAGELGVSVTFMSPNTKDDAQQIECVNNAVAGGYQAIIVAANGPDAISSALKEAASS
;
A
#
# COMPACT_ATOMS: atom_id res chain seq x y z
N MET A 1 4.39 37.51 -31.42
CA MET A 1 3.84 36.15 -31.28
C MET A 1 2.63 36.21 -30.35
N LYS A 2 1.46 36.47 -30.95
CA LYS A 2 0.19 36.79 -30.27
C LYS A 2 -0.80 35.68 -30.59
N LYS A 3 -0.74 34.54 -29.89
CA LYS A 3 -1.67 33.41 -30.10
C LYS A 3 -1.89 32.59 -28.81
N ARG A 4 -2.15 33.27 -27.69
CA ARG A 4 -2.53 32.62 -26.42
C ARG A 4 -3.77 33.26 -25.79
N LEU A 5 -4.68 33.73 -26.63
CA LEU A 5 -6.00 34.22 -26.23
C LEU A 5 -7.03 33.58 -27.17
N LEU A 6 -7.45 32.35 -26.86
CA LEU A 6 -8.76 31.82 -27.25
C LEU A 6 -8.98 30.50 -26.49
N ALA A 7 -10.18 30.32 -25.95
CA ALA A 7 -10.71 29.11 -25.30
C ALA A 7 -10.60 28.98 -23.77
N LEU A 8 -10.68 30.10 -23.03
CA LEU A 8 -11.39 30.12 -21.73
C LEU A 8 -12.77 30.73 -21.99
N PHE A 9 -13.82 29.91 -22.16
CA PHE A 9 -15.22 30.25 -21.87
C PHE A 9 -16.15 29.07 -22.24
N SER A 10 -16.61 28.30 -21.27
CA SER A 10 -17.82 27.44 -21.32
C SER A 10 -18.10 27.01 -19.87
N CYS A 11 -18.71 27.89 -19.07
CA CYS A 11 -20.12 27.79 -18.68
C CYS A 11 -20.43 26.40 -18.08
N ALA A 12 -20.32 26.20 -16.76
CA ALA A 12 -21.30 26.65 -15.77
C ALA A 12 -22.75 26.36 -16.19
N ALA A 13 -23.23 25.15 -15.89
CA ALA A 13 -24.62 24.85 -15.54
C ALA A 13 -24.75 23.34 -15.26
N LEU A 14 -25.51 23.01 -14.21
CA LEU A 14 -26.21 21.76 -13.87
C LEU A 14 -26.07 21.54 -12.35
N LEU A 15 -26.72 22.38 -11.53
CA LEU A 15 -28.11 22.30 -11.06
C LEU A 15 -28.44 21.01 -10.29
N ALA A 16 -28.90 21.28 -9.07
CA ALA A 16 -29.34 20.41 -8.00
C ALA A 16 -30.58 19.56 -8.31
N ALA A 17 -30.66 18.40 -7.65
CA ALA A 17 -31.86 17.72 -7.11
C ALA A 17 -31.38 16.38 -6.52
N SER A 18 -31.87 15.81 -5.42
CA SER A 18 -32.86 16.18 -4.41
C SER A 18 -32.79 15.11 -3.30
N ILE A 19 -33.06 15.56 -2.09
CA ILE A 19 -33.16 14.80 -0.82
C ILE A 19 -34.58 14.18 -0.73
N THR A 20 -34.75 13.12 0.07
CA THR A 20 -36.05 12.54 0.55
C THR A 20 -36.67 11.49 -0.40
N GLY A 21 -37.21 10.35 0.03
CA GLY A 21 -37.47 9.82 1.37
C GLY A 21 -38.08 8.40 1.29
N CYS A 22 -38.14 7.76 2.45
CA CYS A 22 -38.66 6.42 2.71
C CYS A 22 -40.21 6.42 2.78
N GLY A 23 -40.89 5.33 2.41
CA GLY A 23 -42.32 5.12 2.72
C GLY A 23 -43.08 4.25 1.72
N GLY A 24 -43.42 3.01 2.10
CA GLY A 24 -43.86 1.93 1.20
C GLY A 24 -45.36 1.67 1.07
N SER A 25 -45.69 0.55 0.41
CA SER A 25 -46.88 -0.31 0.60
C SER A 25 -46.78 -1.61 -0.21
N LYS A 26 -46.76 -2.75 0.51
CA LYS A 26 -46.82 -4.20 0.15
C LYS A 26 -48.27 -4.59 -0.28
N PRO A 27 -48.71 -5.80 -0.75
CA PRO A 27 -48.22 -7.23 -0.71
C PRO A 27 -48.33 -8.02 -2.04
N ALA A 28 -48.04 -9.33 -2.21
CA ALA A 28 -47.33 -10.43 -1.56
C ALA A 28 -47.43 -11.66 -2.50
N GLU A 29 -46.42 -12.56 -2.55
CA GLU A 29 -46.54 -14.03 -2.63
C GLU A 29 -45.10 -14.61 -2.57
N SER A 30 -44.58 -15.03 -1.42
CA SER A 30 -44.68 -16.35 -0.77
C SER A 30 -43.91 -17.47 -1.48
N ALA A 31 -42.70 -17.77 -0.98
CA ALA A 31 -42.24 -19.14 -0.71
C ALA A 31 -40.93 -19.15 0.10
N ALA A 32 -41.09 -19.39 1.41
CA ALA A 32 -40.25 -20.10 2.38
C ALA A 32 -38.70 -20.03 2.37
N ALA A 33 -38.17 -19.60 3.52
CA ALA A 33 -36.79 -19.74 4.00
C ALA A 33 -36.47 -21.19 4.48
N PRO A 34 -35.24 -21.51 4.93
CA PRO A 34 -34.82 -21.09 6.28
C PRO A 34 -33.33 -20.70 6.48
N ALA A 35 -33.10 -20.03 7.61
CA ALA A 35 -31.97 -20.13 8.55
C ALA A 35 -30.54 -19.73 8.13
N GLY A 36 -30.09 -18.58 8.67
CA GLY A 36 -29.10 -18.54 9.76
C GLY A 36 -27.63 -18.80 9.41
N SER A 37 -26.83 -17.72 9.42
CA SER A 37 -25.57 -17.66 10.18
C SER A 37 -25.06 -16.21 10.15
N GLU A 38 -25.13 -15.52 11.29
CA GLU A 38 -24.27 -14.37 11.55
C GLU A 38 -22.81 -14.82 11.44
N ALA A 39 -22.06 -14.20 10.53
CA ALA A 39 -20.61 -14.28 10.55
C ALA A 39 -20.11 -13.24 11.58
N PRO A 40 -19.22 -13.61 12.51
CA PRO A 40 -18.67 -12.67 13.47
C PRO A 40 -17.93 -11.56 12.73
N ALA A 41 -18.25 -10.31 13.03
CA ALA A 41 -17.38 -9.19 12.72
C ALA A 41 -16.04 -9.44 13.45
N GLU A 42 -14.99 -9.72 12.68
CA GLU A 42 -13.63 -9.71 13.20
C GLU A 42 -13.37 -8.31 13.75
N SER A 43 -13.38 -8.23 15.07
CA SER A 43 -12.85 -7.10 15.80
C SER A 43 -11.34 -7.08 15.57
N THR A 44 -10.91 -6.40 14.50
CA THR A 44 -9.52 -5.94 14.42
C THR A 44 -9.36 -4.90 15.52
N SER A 45 -8.95 -5.36 16.70
CA SER A 45 -8.41 -4.53 17.75
C SER A 45 -7.20 -3.81 17.18
N ALA A 46 -7.41 -2.58 16.71
CA ALA A 46 -6.32 -1.66 16.40
C ALA A 46 -5.56 -1.44 17.71
N ALA A 47 -4.46 -2.20 17.88
CA ALA A 47 -3.51 -1.93 18.94
C ALA A 47 -3.04 -0.49 18.75
N ALA A 48 -3.27 0.34 19.77
CA ALA A 48 -2.81 1.72 19.78
C ALA A 48 -1.31 1.77 19.48
N PRO A 49 -0.82 2.73 18.67
CA PRO A 49 0.59 2.80 18.33
C PRO A 49 1.41 2.91 19.61
N ALA A 50 2.29 1.93 19.85
CA ALA A 50 3.36 2.11 20.80
C ALA A 50 4.17 3.34 20.34
N ALA A 51 4.54 4.22 21.29
CA ALA A 51 5.29 5.43 20.99
C ALA A 51 6.46 5.11 20.06
N ALA A 52 6.36 5.54 18.81
CA ALA A 52 7.31 5.23 17.76
C ALA A 52 8.63 5.93 18.11
N GLY A 53 9.65 5.15 18.49
CA GLY A 53 11.02 5.56 18.22
C GLY A 53 11.22 5.67 16.71
N ASP A 54 12.34 6.22 16.27
CA ASP A 54 12.70 6.38 14.86
C ASP A 54 12.90 5.01 14.17
N VAL A 55 11.82 4.26 13.93
CA VAL A 55 11.85 2.95 13.27
C VAL A 55 12.11 3.17 11.78
N LYS A 56 13.23 2.65 11.30
CA LYS A 56 13.67 2.68 9.91
C LYS A 56 13.48 1.30 9.28
N ILE A 57 12.69 1.26 8.22
CA ILE A 57 12.34 0.04 7.48
C ILE A 57 12.92 0.14 6.07
N ALA A 58 13.60 -0.91 5.60
CA ALA A 58 14.04 -1.01 4.23
C ALA A 58 12.98 -1.75 3.41
N LEU A 59 12.52 -1.15 2.31
CA LEU A 59 11.71 -1.80 1.29
C LEU A 59 12.62 -2.17 0.12
N ILE A 60 12.94 -3.46 0.01
CA ILE A 60 13.83 -4.00 -1.02
C ILE A 60 12.99 -4.68 -2.11
N THR A 61 13.02 -4.17 -3.33
CA THR A 61 12.29 -4.78 -4.46
C THR A 61 13.22 -5.29 -5.54
N MET A 62 12.64 -5.86 -6.59
CA MET A 62 13.37 -6.57 -7.65
C MET A 62 14.14 -5.61 -8.56
N ASP A 63 13.57 -4.45 -8.86
CA ASP A 63 14.19 -3.38 -9.63
C ASP A 63 13.51 -2.03 -9.35
N SER A 64 14.08 -0.94 -9.87
CA SER A 64 13.55 0.43 -9.75
C SER A 64 12.81 0.92 -11.00
N ILE A 65 12.66 0.07 -12.01
CA ILE A 65 12.15 0.46 -13.34
C ILE A 65 10.67 0.12 -13.48
N ASP A 66 10.27 -1.07 -13.05
CA ASP A 66 8.89 -1.53 -13.15
C ASP A 66 7.95 -0.64 -12.30
N GLN A 67 6.92 -0.11 -12.96
CA GLN A 67 5.93 0.74 -12.31
C GLN A 67 5.17 0.02 -11.19
N HIS A 68 5.08 -1.30 -11.22
CA HIS A 68 4.54 -2.08 -10.13
C HIS A 68 5.26 -1.81 -8.80
N TRP A 69 6.59 -1.77 -8.80
CA TRP A 69 7.39 -1.50 -7.59
C TRP A 69 7.33 -0.04 -7.17
N VAL A 70 7.24 0.88 -8.12
CA VAL A 70 7.07 2.32 -7.85
C VAL A 70 5.74 2.56 -7.12
N THR A 71 4.64 2.03 -7.64
CA THR A 71 3.32 2.16 -6.99
C THR A 71 3.27 1.45 -5.63
N LEU A 72 3.93 0.29 -5.49
CA LEU A 72 4.05 -0.38 -4.20
C LEU A 72 4.78 0.51 -3.18
N ASN A 73 5.90 1.13 -3.57
CA ASN A 73 6.63 2.05 -2.72
C ASN A 73 5.77 3.27 -2.32
N GLU A 74 5.01 3.88 -3.24
CA GLU A 74 4.08 4.98 -2.91
C GLU A 74 3.10 4.59 -1.80
N GLY A 75 2.53 3.38 -1.89
CA GLY A 75 1.68 2.82 -0.84
C GLY A 75 2.41 2.62 0.49
N ALA A 76 3.64 2.09 0.45
CA ALA A 76 4.46 1.90 1.63
C ALA A 76 4.82 3.24 2.30
N GLN A 77 5.17 4.27 1.53
CA GLN A 77 5.45 5.62 2.05
C GLN A 77 4.23 6.24 2.71
N LYS A 78 3.04 6.08 2.10
CA LYS A 78 1.78 6.56 2.69
C LYS A 78 1.51 5.89 4.04
N ALA A 79 1.63 4.56 4.10
CA ALA A 79 1.44 3.82 5.35
C ALA A 79 2.49 4.18 6.41
N ALA A 80 3.74 4.38 6.01
CA ALA A 80 4.81 4.80 6.90
C ALA A 80 4.50 6.15 7.57
N GLY A 81 4.01 7.12 6.79
CA GLY A 81 3.58 8.43 7.29
C GLY A 81 2.40 8.34 8.27
N GLU A 82 1.43 7.45 8.03
CA GLU A 82 0.30 7.22 8.94
C GLU A 82 0.72 6.56 10.25
N LEU A 83 1.76 5.72 10.21
CA LEU A 83 2.26 4.98 11.36
C LEU A 83 3.40 5.69 12.11
N GLY A 84 3.90 6.81 11.59
CA GLY A 84 5.03 7.55 12.18
C GLY A 84 6.37 6.82 12.10
N VAL A 85 6.58 6.00 11.07
CA VAL A 85 7.83 5.27 10.82
C VAL A 85 8.47 5.74 9.52
N SER A 86 9.74 5.41 9.29
CA SER A 86 10.44 5.72 8.04
C SER A 86 10.60 4.47 7.17
N VAL A 87 10.26 4.56 5.89
CA VAL A 87 10.53 3.50 4.89
C VAL A 87 11.51 4.03 3.85
N THR A 88 12.57 3.29 3.55
CA THR A 88 13.51 3.61 2.45
C THR A 88 13.38 2.58 1.34
N PHE A 89 13.14 3.06 0.13
CA PHE A 89 13.10 2.22 -1.06
C PHE A 89 14.53 1.93 -1.54
N MET A 90 14.86 0.65 -1.66
CA MET A 90 16.16 0.17 -2.15
C MET A 90 15.88 -0.85 -3.23
N SER A 91 16.45 -0.69 -4.42
CA SER A 91 16.36 -1.71 -5.44
C SER A 91 17.49 -1.60 -6.46
N PRO A 92 17.82 -2.72 -7.12
CA PRO A 92 18.67 -2.71 -8.30
C PRO A 92 18.09 -1.83 -9.43
N ASN A 93 18.93 -1.48 -10.39
CA ASN A 93 18.47 -0.86 -11.64
C ASN A 93 17.90 -1.87 -12.65
N THR A 94 18.11 -3.17 -12.43
CA THR A 94 17.58 -4.27 -13.22
C THR A 94 17.49 -5.48 -12.31
N LYS A 95 16.62 -6.43 -12.63
CA LYS A 95 16.50 -7.69 -11.88
C LYS A 95 17.84 -8.43 -11.85
N ASP A 96 18.56 -8.32 -10.74
CA ASP A 96 19.89 -8.87 -10.51
C ASP A 96 20.05 -9.28 -9.04
N ASP A 97 20.46 -10.53 -8.81
CA ASP A 97 20.48 -11.12 -7.48
C ASP A 97 21.61 -10.54 -6.62
N ALA A 98 22.77 -10.26 -7.22
CA ALA A 98 23.92 -9.72 -6.49
C ALA A 98 23.63 -8.29 -6.00
N GLN A 99 23.03 -7.45 -6.83
CA GLN A 99 22.61 -6.11 -6.44
C GLN A 99 21.47 -6.14 -5.41
N GLN A 100 20.55 -7.11 -5.48
CA GLN A 100 19.52 -7.26 -4.46
C GLN A 100 20.11 -7.71 -3.12
N ILE A 101 21.10 -8.59 -3.12
CA ILE A 101 21.90 -8.95 -1.93
C ILE A 101 22.61 -7.73 -1.36
N GLU A 102 23.21 -6.88 -2.21
CA GLU A 102 23.85 -5.64 -1.76
C GLU A 102 22.85 -4.69 -1.09
N CYS A 103 21.62 -4.58 -1.61
CA CYS A 103 20.55 -3.82 -0.95
C CYS A 103 20.26 -4.35 0.46
N VAL A 104 20.24 -5.68 0.65
CA VAL A 104 20.05 -6.31 1.98
C VAL A 104 21.21 -5.95 2.90
N ASN A 105 22.46 -6.08 2.44
CA ASN A 105 23.64 -5.75 3.24
C ASN A 105 23.67 -4.27 3.63
N ASN A 106 23.28 -3.38 2.72
CA ASN A 106 23.18 -1.94 3.00
C ASN A 106 22.08 -1.62 4.02
N ALA A 107 20.97 -2.37 4.03
CA ALA A 107 19.95 -2.24 5.06
C ALA A 107 20.47 -2.69 6.44
N VAL A 108 21.21 -3.80 6.51
CA VAL A 108 21.84 -4.25 7.76
C VAL A 108 22.85 -3.22 8.26
N ALA A 109 23.80 -2.81 7.41
CA ALA A 109 24.82 -1.84 7.74
C ALA A 109 24.24 -0.45 8.09
N GLY A 110 23.12 -0.08 7.46
CA GLY A 110 22.39 1.15 7.72
C GLY A 110 21.59 1.14 9.03
N GLY A 111 21.62 0.03 9.77
CA GLY A 111 20.91 -0.14 11.03
C GLY A 111 19.41 -0.02 10.85
N TYR A 112 18.85 -0.63 9.81
CA TYR A 112 17.40 -0.73 9.64
C TYR A 112 16.84 -1.78 10.60
N GLN A 113 15.68 -1.50 11.20
CA GLN A 113 15.03 -2.38 12.17
C GLN A 113 14.22 -3.50 11.51
N ALA A 114 13.82 -3.30 10.25
CA ALA A 114 13.06 -4.28 9.49
C ALA A 114 13.37 -4.20 8.00
N ILE A 115 13.24 -5.35 7.32
CA ILE A 115 13.34 -5.48 5.87
C ILE A 115 12.02 -6.05 5.35
N ILE A 116 11.40 -5.34 4.41
CA ILE A 116 10.30 -5.82 3.57
C ILE A 116 10.90 -6.14 2.21
N VAL A 117 10.70 -7.35 1.69
CA VAL A 117 11.41 -7.79 0.48
C VAL A 117 10.49 -8.45 -0.54
N ALA A 118 10.63 -8.04 -1.81
CA ALA A 118 10.18 -8.80 -2.98
C ALA A 118 11.41 -9.45 -3.62
N ALA A 119 11.63 -10.74 -3.30
CA ALA A 119 12.82 -11.46 -3.74
C ALA A 119 12.78 -11.78 -5.25
N ASN A 120 13.93 -11.74 -5.92
CA ASN A 120 14.06 -12.05 -7.34
C ASN A 120 13.69 -13.49 -7.70
N GLY A 121 13.83 -14.41 -6.76
CA GLY A 121 13.57 -15.83 -6.89
C GLY A 121 13.37 -16.50 -5.53
N PRO A 122 12.97 -17.79 -5.53
CA PRO A 122 12.60 -18.51 -4.31
C PRO A 122 13.75 -18.63 -3.29
N ASP A 123 14.99 -18.74 -3.76
CA ASP A 123 16.18 -18.98 -2.95
C ASP A 123 17.32 -17.96 -3.22
N ALA A 124 17.20 -17.13 -4.25
CA ALA A 124 18.23 -16.22 -4.77
C ALA A 124 18.95 -15.38 -3.70
N ILE A 125 18.22 -14.85 -2.72
CA ILE A 125 18.77 -13.98 -1.66
C ILE A 125 18.63 -14.57 -0.25
N SER A 126 18.27 -15.86 -0.16
CA SER A 126 17.95 -16.49 1.12
C SER A 126 19.11 -16.50 2.11
N SER A 127 20.36 -16.62 1.64
CA SER A 127 21.55 -16.56 2.50
C SER A 127 21.70 -15.19 3.15
N ALA A 128 21.62 -14.11 2.36
CA ALA A 128 21.74 -12.75 2.85
C ALA A 128 20.63 -12.39 3.85
N LEU A 129 19.39 -12.81 3.60
CA LEU A 129 18.28 -12.61 4.53
C LEU A 129 18.47 -13.37 5.86
N LYS A 130 19.02 -14.60 5.80
CA LYS A 130 19.33 -15.37 7.02
C LYS A 130 20.42 -14.72 7.84
N GLU A 131 21.47 -14.22 7.18
CA GLU A 131 22.55 -13.49 7.83
C GLU A 131 22.02 -12.21 8.51
N ALA A 132 21.22 -11.42 7.79
CA ALA A 132 20.55 -10.23 8.30
C ALA A 132 19.69 -10.51 9.54
N ALA A 133 18.91 -11.61 9.52
CA ALA A 133 18.06 -12.00 10.64
C ALA A 133 18.84 -12.49 11.87
N SER A 134 20.10 -12.89 11.70
CA SER A 134 20.97 -13.36 12.78
C SER A 134 21.92 -12.28 13.35
N SER A 135 21.85 -11.07 12.81
CA SER A 135 22.71 -9.93 13.16
C SER A 135 22.16 -9.09 14.31
#